data_AF-A0A0G0AF29-F1
#
_entry.id   AF-A0A0G0AF29-F1
#
_cell.length_a   1.000
_cell.length_b   1.000
_cell.length_c   1.000
_cell.angle_alpha   90.00
_cell.angle_beta   90.00
_cell.angle_gamma   90.00
#
_symmetry.space_group_name_H-M   'P 1'
#
loop_
_entity.id
_entity.type
_entity.pdbx_description
1 polymer ?
#
loop_
_entity_poly.entity_id
_entity_poly.type
_entity_poly.pdbx_seq_one_letter_code
_entity_poly.pdbx_strand_id
1 'polypeptide(L)'
;MRTEKFKKFATFVLEPIAFGLLALLFILPTITVMNLQPITKALNNINVLGVGNKAELKVNIVGGTHQIFSQEKIDEVDGQYTYKTILTRRESDRYSKPIIEIINNKAQETIVEIYGGTQLPTGSDITMIISDQVYRLQAPNGDVTSHKITLIPGQKYIIFLAVETFSDVQFEEDFQLNIKELSF
;
A
#
# COMPACT_ATOMS: atom_id res chain seq x y z
N MET A 1 -10.58 38.94 71.39
CA MET A 1 -11.47 37.79 71.10
C MET A 1 -12.14 37.80 69.70
N ARG A 2 -11.63 38.52 68.69
CA ARG A 2 -12.19 38.52 67.30
C ARG A 2 -11.30 37.83 66.25
N THR A 3 -10.02 37.60 66.56
CA THR A 3 -9.02 37.00 65.66
C THR A 3 -9.02 35.46 65.64
N GLU A 4 -9.48 34.81 66.72
CA GLU A 4 -9.57 33.33 66.83
C GLU A 4 -10.66 32.71 65.92
N LYS A 5 -11.78 33.42 65.70
CA LYS A 5 -12.89 32.91 64.88
C LYS A 5 -12.59 32.94 63.38
N PHE A 6 -11.79 33.91 62.93
CA PHE A 6 -11.41 34.05 61.51
C PHE A 6 -10.40 32.98 61.09
N LYS A 7 -9.45 32.62 61.97
CA LYS A 7 -8.52 31.51 61.73
C LYS A 7 -9.26 30.19 61.58
N LYS A 8 -10.22 29.88 62.46
CA LYS A 8 -11.01 28.63 62.38
C LYS A 8 -11.83 28.52 61.10
N PHE A 9 -12.40 29.63 60.62
CA PHE A 9 -13.17 29.65 59.37
C PHE A 9 -12.27 29.49 58.13
N ALA A 10 -11.10 30.14 58.14
CA ALA A 10 -10.10 29.97 57.09
C ALA A 10 -9.59 28.53 57.02
N THR A 11 -9.28 27.89 58.16
CA THR A 11 -8.85 26.48 58.18
C THR A 11 -9.96 25.54 57.70
N PHE A 12 -11.21 25.77 58.11
CA PHE A 12 -12.36 24.92 57.74
C PHE A 12 -12.73 24.97 56.25
N VAL A 13 -12.45 26.08 55.56
CA VAL A 13 -12.77 26.25 54.13
C VAL A 13 -11.55 26.01 53.23
N LEU A 14 -10.35 26.40 53.66
CA LEU A 14 -9.14 26.30 52.83
C LEU A 14 -8.59 24.87 52.78
N GLU A 15 -8.68 24.11 53.87
CA GLU A 15 -8.20 22.71 53.90
C GLU A 15 -8.95 21.80 52.92
N PRO A 16 -10.31 21.77 52.89
CA PRO A 16 -11.03 20.93 51.93
C PRO A 16 -10.74 21.28 50.47
N ILE A 17 -10.55 22.56 50.18
CA ILE A 17 -10.23 23.05 48.83
C ILE A 17 -8.81 22.63 48.43
N ALA A 18 -7.85 22.73 49.34
CA ALA A 18 -6.47 22.28 49.10
C ALA A 18 -6.42 20.76 48.85
N PHE A 19 -7.14 19.95 49.63
CA PHE A 19 -7.24 18.51 49.40
C PHE A 19 -7.94 18.17 48.08
N GLY A 20 -8.99 18.93 47.70
CA GLY A 20 -9.67 18.77 46.42
C GLY A 20 -8.78 19.07 45.21
N LEU A 21 -8.00 20.15 45.27
CA LEU A 21 -7.02 20.51 44.23
C LEU A 21 -5.89 19.49 44.13
N LEU A 22 -5.43 18.98 45.26
CA LEU A 22 -4.37 17.98 45.33
C LEU A 22 -4.85 16.65 44.73
N ALA A 23 -6.09 16.22 45.02
CA ALA A 23 -6.70 15.06 44.38
C ALA A 23 -6.84 15.23 42.85
N LEU A 24 -7.18 16.43 42.38
CA LEU A 24 -7.28 16.75 40.96
C LEU A 24 -5.95 16.61 40.22
N LEU A 25 -4.84 17.03 40.87
CA LEU A 25 -3.48 16.85 40.37
C LEU A 25 -3.08 15.37 40.21
N PHE A 26 -3.66 14.46 40.99
CA PHE A 26 -3.43 13.02 40.88
C PHE A 26 -4.31 12.34 39.82
N ILE A 27 -5.48 12.89 39.49
CA ILE A 27 -6.43 12.33 38.51
C ILE A 27 -6.10 12.77 37.07
N LEU A 28 -5.59 13.99 36.87
CA LEU A 28 -5.24 14.47 35.53
C LEU A 28 -4.20 13.58 34.81
N PRO A 29 -3.10 13.13 35.46
CA PRO A 29 -2.11 12.27 34.84
C PRO A 29 -2.71 10.95 34.35
N THR A 30 -3.58 10.30 35.15
CA THR A 30 -4.17 9.00 34.79
C THR A 30 -5.06 9.07 33.55
N ILE A 31 -5.78 10.18 33.34
CA ILE A 31 -6.57 10.41 32.12
C ILE A 31 -5.66 10.66 30.91
N THR A 32 -4.53 11.35 31.07
CA THR A 32 -3.59 11.60 29.96
C THR A 32 -2.87 10.35 29.45
N VAL A 33 -2.63 9.34 30.30
CA VAL A 33 -1.99 8.08 29.86
C VAL A 33 -2.98 7.12 29.19
N MET A 34 -4.28 7.21 29.48
CA MET A 34 -5.30 6.35 28.85
C MET A 34 -5.48 6.61 27.34
N ASN A 35 -5.04 7.77 26.84
CA ASN A 35 -5.07 8.09 25.40
C ASN A 35 -3.72 7.89 24.69
N LEU A 36 -2.73 7.32 25.37
CA LEU A 36 -1.55 6.76 24.73
C LEU A 36 -1.81 5.28 24.46
N GLN A 37 -2.82 4.98 23.63
CA GLN A 37 -2.70 3.77 22.83
C GLN A 37 -1.35 3.87 22.11
N PRO A 38 -0.51 2.82 22.12
CA PRO A 38 0.70 2.87 21.34
C PRO A 38 0.25 3.14 19.91
N ILE A 39 0.58 4.32 19.39
CA ILE A 39 0.65 4.50 17.95
C ILE A 39 1.68 3.45 17.57
N THR A 40 1.19 2.32 17.08
CA THR A 40 1.93 1.37 16.29
C THR A 40 2.41 2.19 15.11
N LYS A 41 3.50 2.93 15.34
CA LYS A 41 4.31 3.48 14.28
C LYS A 41 4.67 2.25 13.49
N ALA A 42 4.03 2.12 12.33
CA ALA A 42 4.50 1.36 11.21
C ALA A 42 5.87 1.92 10.82
N LEU A 43 6.86 1.72 11.69
CA LEU A 43 8.28 1.88 11.45
C LEU A 43 8.70 0.66 10.62
N ASN A 44 8.15 0.57 9.41
CA ASN A 44 8.85 -0.09 8.33
C ASN A 44 9.46 1.03 7.50
N ASN A 45 10.71 1.35 7.85
CA ASN A 45 11.73 1.97 6.99
C ASN A 45 11.48 3.41 6.53
N ILE A 46 11.37 4.35 7.48
CA ILE A 46 11.85 5.71 7.22
C ILE A 46 13.37 5.64 7.28
N ASN A 47 14.00 5.70 6.11
CA ASN A 47 15.44 5.78 5.92
C ASN A 47 15.95 7.14 6.45
N VAL A 48 16.11 7.26 7.77
CA VAL A 48 16.75 8.41 8.43
C VAL A 48 18.25 8.21 8.36
N LEU A 49 18.85 8.66 7.25
CA LEU A 49 20.23 9.14 7.11
C LEU A 49 20.40 9.64 5.66
N GLY A 50 20.23 10.95 5.44
CA GLY A 50 20.77 11.64 4.26
C GLY A 50 20.28 11.20 2.87
N VAL A 51 18.98 10.91 2.69
CA VAL A 51 18.41 10.64 1.36
C VAL A 51 18.28 11.95 0.58
N GLY A 52 19.19 12.15 -0.38
CA GLY A 52 18.97 13.13 -1.43
C GLY A 52 17.63 12.86 -2.13
N ASN A 53 16.89 13.92 -2.46
CA ASN A 53 15.70 13.89 -3.30
C ASN A 53 16.04 13.32 -4.69
N LYS A 54 16.26 12.02 -4.82
CA LYS A 54 16.26 11.36 -6.12
C LYS A 54 14.81 11.28 -6.56
N ALA A 55 14.49 11.99 -7.63
CA ALA A 55 13.22 11.83 -8.30
C ALA A 55 13.17 10.42 -8.91
N GLU A 56 12.32 9.56 -8.37
CA GLU A 56 12.27 8.13 -8.69
C GLU A 56 10.87 7.70 -9.13
N LEU A 57 10.82 6.63 -9.93
CA LEU A 57 9.57 5.95 -10.24
C LEU A 57 9.04 5.32 -8.95
N LYS A 58 7.79 5.60 -8.58
CA LYS A 58 7.16 4.97 -7.41
C LYS A 58 6.16 3.94 -7.88
N VAL A 59 6.30 2.70 -7.41
CA VAL A 59 5.41 1.59 -7.73
C VAL A 59 4.82 1.02 -6.45
N ASN A 60 3.49 1.08 -6.30
CA ASN A 60 2.77 0.61 -5.12
C ASN A 60 1.78 -0.50 -5.50
N ILE A 61 1.55 -1.45 -4.60
CA ILE A 61 0.43 -2.40 -4.73
C ILE A 61 -0.87 -1.69 -4.36
N VAL A 62 -1.92 -1.87 -5.17
CA VAL A 62 -3.27 -1.36 -4.86
C VAL A 62 -3.97 -2.23 -3.81
N GLY A 63 -3.70 -3.53 -3.81
CA GLY A 63 -4.17 -4.48 -2.80
C GLY A 63 -5.65 -4.85 -2.93
N GLY A 64 -6.24 -5.35 -1.84
CA GLY A 64 -7.64 -5.79 -1.76
C GLY A 64 -7.81 -7.31 -1.88
N THR A 65 -8.94 -7.84 -1.42
CA THR A 65 -9.23 -9.28 -1.50
C THR A 65 -9.90 -9.60 -2.84
N HIS A 66 -9.46 -10.65 -3.52
CA HIS A 66 -10.09 -11.15 -4.74
C HIS A 66 -10.05 -12.68 -4.73
N GLN A 67 -11.05 -13.33 -5.31
CA GLN A 67 -11.13 -14.79 -5.35
C GLN A 67 -10.05 -15.42 -6.25
N ILE A 68 -9.73 -14.73 -7.37
CA ILE A 68 -8.77 -15.21 -8.38
C ILE A 68 -7.33 -14.78 -8.12
N PHE A 69 -7.10 -13.62 -7.51
CA PHE A 69 -5.75 -13.07 -7.30
C PHE A 69 -5.42 -13.17 -5.82
N SER A 70 -4.39 -13.95 -5.50
CA SER A 70 -3.98 -14.20 -4.12
C SER A 70 -2.47 -14.03 -3.93
N GLN A 71 -2.04 -13.87 -2.68
CA GLN A 71 -0.63 -13.76 -2.30
C GLN A 71 0.15 -12.69 -3.09
N GLU A 72 -0.48 -11.53 -3.29
CA GLU A 72 0.10 -10.43 -4.06
C GLU A 72 1.29 -9.82 -3.33
N LYS A 73 2.41 -9.69 -4.05
CA LYS A 73 3.63 -9.05 -3.55
C LYS A 73 4.37 -8.33 -4.66
N ILE A 74 5.17 -7.35 -4.28
CA ILE A 74 6.02 -6.59 -5.18
C ILE A 74 7.43 -6.58 -4.62
N ASP A 75 8.37 -6.98 -5.45
CA ASP A 75 9.80 -6.96 -5.16
C ASP A 75 10.44 -5.87 -6.02
N GLU A 76 11.38 -5.11 -5.46
CA GLU A 76 12.20 -4.14 -6.19
C GLU A 76 13.67 -4.55 -6.07
N VAL A 77 14.33 -4.73 -7.21
CA VAL A 77 15.75 -5.07 -7.29
C VAL A 77 16.38 -4.21 -8.39
N ASP A 78 17.37 -3.39 -8.03
CA ASP A 78 18.14 -2.55 -8.97
C ASP A 78 17.27 -1.68 -9.92
N GLY A 79 16.15 -1.15 -9.42
CA GLY A 79 15.22 -0.32 -10.20
C GLY A 79 14.31 -1.10 -11.16
N GLN A 80 14.30 -2.44 -11.08
CA GLN A 80 13.33 -3.30 -11.71
C GLN A 80 12.31 -3.77 -10.67
N TYR A 81 11.03 -3.58 -10.99
CA TYR A 81 9.92 -4.03 -10.14
C TYR A 81 9.37 -5.34 -10.66
N THR A 82 9.16 -6.30 -9.76
CA THR A 82 8.52 -7.58 -10.07
C THR A 82 7.30 -7.77 -9.19
N TYR A 83 6.11 -7.68 -9.78
CA TYR A 83 4.86 -8.06 -9.13
C TYR A 83 4.62 -9.56 -9.30
N LYS A 84 4.20 -10.22 -8.24
CA LYS A 84 3.91 -11.65 -8.21
C LYS A 84 2.56 -11.89 -7.55
N THR A 85 1.78 -12.79 -8.11
CA THR A 85 0.51 -13.25 -7.53
C THR A 85 0.27 -14.71 -7.92
N ILE A 86 -0.47 -15.42 -7.09
CA ILE A 86 -0.99 -16.73 -7.41
C ILE A 86 -2.40 -16.55 -7.98
N LEU A 87 -2.55 -16.94 -9.24
CA LEU A 87 -3.84 -17.07 -9.89
C LEU A 87 -4.49 -18.38 -9.45
N THR A 88 -5.60 -18.30 -8.75
CA THR A 88 -6.29 -19.48 -8.22
C THR A 88 -7.14 -20.17 -9.27
N ARG A 89 -7.68 -21.34 -8.90
CA ARG A 89 -8.68 -22.08 -9.68
C ARG A 89 -9.88 -21.19 -10.01
N ARG A 90 -10.37 -21.30 -11.24
CA ARG A 90 -11.43 -20.43 -11.76
C ARG A 90 -12.26 -21.12 -12.83
N GLU A 91 -13.50 -20.67 -12.95
CA GLU A 91 -14.40 -21.10 -14.03
C GLU A 91 -14.02 -20.38 -15.33
N SER A 92 -14.59 -20.86 -16.44
CA SER A 92 -14.53 -20.19 -17.74
C SER A 92 -15.25 -18.83 -17.71
N ASP A 93 -14.54 -17.78 -17.31
CA ASP A 93 -15.03 -16.39 -17.32
C ASP A 93 -13.86 -15.40 -17.44
N ARG A 94 -14.15 -14.11 -17.38
CA ARG A 94 -13.20 -13.01 -17.35
C ARG A 94 -13.16 -12.36 -15.97
N TYR A 95 -11.96 -12.32 -15.40
CA TYR A 95 -11.69 -11.69 -14.11
C TYR A 95 -10.74 -10.51 -14.27
N SER A 96 -10.95 -9.44 -13.50
CA SER A 96 -10.09 -8.25 -13.56
C SER A 96 -9.99 -7.58 -12.21
N LYS A 97 -8.80 -7.05 -11.90
CA LYS A 97 -8.53 -6.32 -10.66
C LYS A 97 -7.44 -5.27 -10.85
N PRO A 98 -7.52 -4.09 -10.21
CA PRO A 98 -6.37 -3.20 -10.10
C PRO A 98 -5.28 -3.84 -9.24
N ILE A 99 -4.05 -3.90 -9.76
CA ILE A 99 -2.92 -4.57 -9.10
C ILE A 99 -1.84 -3.60 -8.64
N ILE A 100 -1.53 -2.60 -9.46
CA ILE A 100 -0.36 -1.73 -9.27
C ILE A 100 -0.73 -0.28 -9.55
N GLU A 101 -0.17 0.62 -8.77
CA GLU A 101 -0.14 2.06 -8.99
C GLU A 101 1.29 2.46 -9.35
N ILE A 102 1.47 3.11 -10.50
CA ILE A 102 2.75 3.69 -10.92
C ILE A 102 2.64 5.22 -10.92
N ILE A 103 3.61 5.89 -10.29
CA ILE A 103 3.73 7.35 -10.28
C ILE A 103 5.12 7.72 -10.77
N ASN A 104 5.18 8.51 -11.84
CA ASN A 104 6.43 9.10 -12.30
C ASN A 104 6.70 10.39 -11.52
N ASN A 105 7.54 10.35 -10.47
CA ASN A 105 7.93 11.56 -9.74
C ASN A 105 9.09 12.33 -10.40
N LYS A 106 9.57 11.88 -11.56
CA LYS A 106 10.64 12.56 -12.31
C LYS A 106 10.10 13.80 -13.01
N ALA A 107 10.99 14.76 -13.25
CA ALA A 107 10.66 15.98 -14.00
C ALA A 107 10.46 15.74 -15.50
N GLN A 108 10.87 14.56 -15.99
CA GLN A 108 10.82 14.17 -17.40
C GLN A 108 9.99 12.91 -17.61
N GLU A 109 9.51 12.73 -18.84
CA GLU A 109 8.84 11.49 -19.25
C GLU A 109 9.75 10.29 -19.00
N THR A 110 9.14 9.20 -18.56
CA THR A 110 9.84 7.94 -18.29
C THR A 110 9.18 6.84 -19.10
N ILE A 111 9.98 6.10 -19.87
CA ILE A 111 9.48 4.95 -20.63
C ILE A 111 9.73 3.70 -19.79
N VAL A 112 8.67 2.97 -19.50
CA VAL A 112 8.75 1.67 -18.83
C VAL A 112 8.42 0.56 -19.81
N GLU A 113 9.19 -0.50 -19.76
CA GLU A 113 8.91 -1.77 -20.40
C GLU A 113 8.19 -2.67 -19.40
N ILE A 114 7.03 -3.19 -19.80
CA ILE A 114 6.18 -4.07 -18.98
C ILE A 114 5.93 -5.37 -19.73
N TYR A 115 6.24 -6.48 -19.07
CA TYR A 115 6.04 -7.83 -19.61
C TYR A 115 5.79 -8.82 -18.48
N GLY A 116 5.02 -9.88 -18.74
CA GLY A 116 4.68 -10.84 -17.71
C GLY A 116 3.88 -12.02 -18.21
N GLY A 117 3.84 -13.07 -17.41
CA GLY A 117 3.20 -14.32 -17.77
C GLY A 117 3.18 -15.31 -16.61
N THR A 118 2.54 -16.45 -16.84
CA THR A 118 2.56 -17.61 -15.94
C THR A 118 3.71 -18.53 -16.33
N GLN A 119 4.28 -19.24 -15.34
CA GLN A 119 5.32 -20.24 -15.62
C GLN A 119 4.79 -21.43 -16.43
N LEU A 120 3.54 -21.80 -16.20
CA LEU A 120 2.85 -22.90 -16.87
C LEU A 120 1.55 -22.35 -17.49
N PRO A 121 1.47 -22.25 -18.82
CA PRO A 121 0.26 -21.76 -19.49
C PRO A 121 -0.91 -22.73 -19.31
N THR A 122 -2.06 -22.21 -18.87
CA THR A 122 -3.32 -22.98 -18.72
C THR A 122 -4.34 -22.72 -19.82
N GLY A 123 -3.95 -22.08 -20.93
CA GLY A 123 -4.90 -21.64 -21.96
C GLY A 123 -5.60 -20.30 -21.65
N SER A 124 -5.13 -19.58 -20.64
CA SER A 124 -5.64 -18.27 -20.25
C SER A 124 -5.04 -17.15 -21.10
N ASP A 125 -5.87 -16.20 -21.56
CA ASP A 125 -5.41 -14.92 -22.10
C ASP A 125 -5.22 -13.93 -20.95
N ILE A 126 -4.00 -13.41 -20.80
CA ILE A 126 -3.65 -12.48 -19.72
C ILE A 126 -3.36 -11.12 -20.33
N THR A 127 -4.10 -10.13 -19.87
CA THR A 127 -4.05 -8.77 -20.37
C THR A 127 -3.83 -7.78 -19.24
N MET A 128 -3.13 -6.70 -19.57
CA MET A 128 -2.92 -5.54 -18.74
C MET A 128 -3.79 -4.40 -19.29
N ILE A 129 -4.45 -3.66 -18.41
CA ILE A 129 -5.23 -2.49 -18.79
C ILE A 129 -4.66 -1.26 -18.08
N ILE A 130 -4.29 -0.25 -18.88
CA ILE A 130 -3.76 1.03 -18.40
C ILE A 130 -4.48 2.14 -19.18
N SER A 131 -5.10 3.09 -18.48
CA SER A 131 -5.78 4.23 -19.11
C SER A 131 -6.76 3.82 -20.21
N ASP A 132 -7.59 2.82 -19.92
CA ASP A 132 -8.60 2.21 -20.82
C ASP A 132 -8.05 1.52 -22.07
N GLN A 133 -6.71 1.38 -22.18
CA GLN A 133 -6.06 0.65 -23.25
C GLN A 133 -5.70 -0.76 -22.79
N VAL A 134 -5.98 -1.75 -23.65
CA VAL A 134 -5.75 -3.17 -23.37
C VAL A 134 -4.46 -3.63 -24.06
N TYR A 135 -3.56 -4.21 -23.26
CA TYR A 135 -2.26 -4.72 -23.68
C TYR A 135 -2.18 -6.21 -23.35
N ARG A 136 -2.03 -7.08 -24.33
CA ARG A 136 -1.90 -8.52 -24.08
C ARG A 136 -0.51 -8.84 -23.54
N LEU A 137 -0.42 -9.40 -22.34
CA LEU A 137 0.84 -9.84 -21.73
C LEU A 137 1.18 -11.26 -22.13
N GLN A 138 0.20 -12.17 -22.11
CA GLN A 138 0.37 -13.57 -22.48
C GLN A 138 -0.83 -14.07 -23.27
N ALA A 139 -0.57 -14.70 -24.42
CA ALA A 139 -1.60 -15.40 -25.19
C ALA A 139 -1.92 -16.79 -24.59
N PRO A 140 -3.07 -17.41 -24.94
CA PRO A 140 -3.45 -18.74 -24.44
C PRO A 140 -2.40 -19.84 -24.65
N ASN A 141 -1.59 -19.73 -25.70
CA ASN A 141 -0.51 -20.67 -25.99
C ASN A 141 0.75 -20.47 -25.12
N GLY A 142 0.77 -19.45 -24.27
CA GLY A 142 1.91 -19.10 -23.41
C GLY A 142 2.85 -18.05 -24.01
N ASP A 143 2.60 -17.54 -25.22
CA ASP A 143 3.47 -16.52 -25.82
C ASP A 143 3.36 -15.21 -25.06
N VAL A 144 4.49 -14.69 -24.58
CA VAL A 144 4.58 -13.43 -23.81
C VAL A 144 4.94 -12.27 -24.73
N THR A 145 4.27 -11.13 -24.55
CA THR A 145 4.54 -9.88 -25.27
C THR A 145 4.98 -8.78 -24.30
N SER A 146 5.97 -8.00 -24.73
CA SER A 146 6.47 -6.83 -24.00
C SER A 146 5.86 -5.54 -24.54
N HIS A 147 5.49 -4.62 -23.65
CA HIS A 147 4.88 -3.33 -24.00
C HIS A 147 5.67 -2.17 -23.41
N LYS A 148 5.85 -1.13 -24.20
CA LYS A 148 6.49 0.11 -23.75
C LYS A 148 5.42 1.15 -23.46
N ILE A 149 5.40 1.65 -22.23
CA ILE A 149 4.44 2.65 -21.76
C ILE A 149 5.20 3.92 -21.41
N THR A 150 4.72 5.06 -21.93
CA THR A 150 5.30 6.37 -21.61
C THR A 150 4.54 6.97 -20.44
N LEU A 151 5.26 7.28 -19.36
CA LEU A 151 4.72 7.83 -18.13
C LEU A 151 5.04 9.32 -18.05
N ILE A 152 4.00 10.14 -18.07
CA ILE A 152 4.09 11.60 -17.96
C ILE A 152 4.48 12.01 -16.51
N PRO A 153 5.35 13.02 -16.33
CA PRO A 153 5.70 13.57 -15.01
C PRO A 153 4.51 13.88 -14.10
N GLY A 154 4.60 13.48 -12.84
CA GLY A 154 3.61 13.72 -11.80
C GLY A 154 2.28 12.97 -11.98
N GLN A 155 2.12 12.20 -13.05
CA GLN A 155 0.88 11.49 -13.32
C GLN A 155 0.88 10.11 -12.66
N LYS A 156 -0.29 9.74 -12.14
CA LYS A 156 -0.60 8.43 -11.57
C LYS A 156 -1.27 7.54 -12.62
N TYR A 157 -0.78 6.31 -12.72
CA TYR A 157 -1.32 5.26 -13.59
C TYR A 157 -1.74 4.08 -12.73
N ILE A 158 -2.96 3.59 -12.92
CA ILE A 158 -3.45 2.37 -12.28
C ILE A 158 -3.45 1.26 -13.31
N ILE A 159 -2.73 0.19 -13.01
CA ILE A 159 -2.64 -1.01 -13.83
C ILE A 159 -3.66 -2.02 -13.32
N PHE A 160 -4.53 -2.47 -14.22
CA PHE A 160 -5.39 -3.61 -13.98
C PHE A 160 -4.81 -4.85 -14.65
N LEU A 161 -4.89 -5.97 -13.96
CA LEU A 161 -4.63 -7.28 -14.52
C LEU A 161 -5.97 -7.95 -14.81
N ALA A 162 -6.14 -8.42 -16.04
CA ALA A 162 -7.30 -9.18 -16.45
C ALA A 162 -6.88 -10.53 -17.00
N VAL A 163 -7.61 -11.56 -16.60
CA VAL A 163 -7.40 -12.95 -17.01
C VAL A 163 -8.71 -13.46 -17.58
N GLU A 164 -8.66 -13.97 -18.81
CA GLU A 164 -9.80 -14.54 -19.51
C GLU A 164 -9.51 -16.01 -19.83
N THR A 165 -10.45 -16.88 -19.45
CA THR A 165 -10.35 -18.33 -19.64
C THR A 165 -11.55 -18.86 -20.40
N PHE A 166 -11.30 -19.69 -21.41
CA PHE A 166 -12.34 -20.34 -22.22
C PHE A 166 -12.74 -21.73 -21.69
N SER A 167 -12.02 -22.23 -20.68
CA SER A 167 -12.27 -23.50 -20.00
C SER A 167 -11.88 -23.38 -18.54
N ASP A 168 -12.51 -24.18 -17.68
CA ASP A 168 -12.21 -24.18 -16.25
C ASP A 168 -10.75 -24.54 -15.97
N VAL A 169 -10.11 -23.77 -15.10
CA VAL A 169 -8.72 -23.96 -14.69
C VAL A 169 -8.70 -24.61 -13.30
N GLN A 170 -8.20 -25.84 -13.24
CA GLN A 170 -8.20 -26.68 -12.04
C GLN A 170 -6.91 -26.57 -11.20
N PHE A 171 -5.93 -25.81 -11.67
CA PHE A 171 -4.62 -25.65 -11.02
C PHE A 171 -4.34 -24.19 -10.73
N GLU A 172 -3.52 -23.94 -9.71
CA GLU A 172 -3.03 -22.60 -9.42
C GLU A 172 -1.84 -22.27 -10.33
N GLU A 173 -1.67 -20.99 -10.65
CA GLU A 173 -0.57 -20.52 -11.50
C GLU A 173 0.19 -19.39 -10.82
N ASP A 174 1.52 -19.50 -10.81
CA ASP A 174 2.39 -18.41 -10.45
C ASP A 174 2.48 -17.41 -11.61
N PHE A 175 1.88 -16.24 -11.44
CA PHE A 175 2.00 -15.14 -12.37
C PHE A 175 3.06 -14.15 -11.91
N GLN A 176 3.87 -13.67 -12.87
CA GLN A 176 4.87 -12.63 -12.64
C GLN A 176 4.76 -11.53 -13.69
N LEU A 177 4.79 -10.28 -13.22
CA LEU A 177 4.83 -9.08 -14.04
C LEU A 177 6.10 -8.30 -13.73
N ASN A 178 6.90 -8.03 -14.74
CA ASN A 178 8.12 -7.24 -14.66
C ASN A 178 7.83 -5.84 -15.20
N ILE A 179 8.31 -4.84 -14.48
CA ILE A 179 8.27 -3.42 -14.87
C ILE A 179 9.71 -2.92 -14.79
N LYS A 180 10.25 -2.50 -15.93
CA LYS A 180 11.63 -2.04 -16.06
C LYS A 180 11.65 -0.65 -16.67
N GLU A 181 12.35 0.28 -16.03
CA GLU A 181 12.63 1.57 -16.64
C GLU A 181 13.65 1.42 -17.79
N LEU A 182 13.37 2.05 -18.93
CA LEU A 182 14.29 2.13 -20.05
C LEU A 182 15.13 3.41 -19.95
N SER A 183 16.42 3.26 -19.67
CA SER A 183 17.40 4.33 -19.78
C SER A 183 17.84 4.49 -21.24
N PHE A 184 17.86 5.73 -21.72
CA PHE A 184 18.45 6.11 -23.02
C PHE A 184 19.83 6.71 -22.83
#